data_AF-A0A938VDA4-F1
#
_entry.id   AF-A0A938VDA4-F1
#
_cell.length_a   1.000
_cell.length_b   1.000
_cell.length_c   1.000
_cell.angle_alpha   90.00
_cell.angle_beta   90.00
_cell.angle_gamma   90.00
#
_symmetry.space_group_name_H-M   'P 1'
#
loop_
_entity.id
_entity.type
_entity.pdbx_description
1 polymer ?
#
loop_
_entity_poly.entity_id
_entity_poly.type
_entity_poly.pdbx_seq_one_letter_code
_entity_poly.pdbx_strand_id
1 'polypeptide(L)'
;MFLRCLSDPHRRAEPASARGCPRPEDQRVGGIPVSIETPASTNIHSPKGARPVGRTITLTVDGVPVQTIQGKTVLHAAIEAGVYIPHLCDYHDLTPFAGCRMCLVEVEGMRGLETACTVVARDGMVVRTNTALARQHQRGVLEVLLSDHPDRCLNCPRMERCGPFVVCQRDDTVTDRCVTCPRNKNCELQRVVDFVQWREQRFFNPRRIGEPERSNPFVERYPDYCIYCARCVRVCDEVIGVSALGLAHRGMDATIAVDFEKPLTESGCIYCGRCAVVCPTGALMKADSKYGATPTESTTPSVCTYCGVGCSMFLNTQGGRLANVMADREGASNHDNLCVRGQFAYDYAQHRDRLKVPRVRQGATLVDATWESALDRVACDLRRIRQAHGPDAIAFVGSGKITNEESYVLQKFARAVVGTNNIDEPTVRYCYEPTLRGLHESFGSAGATIPTRDLESAGCVIVIGSHT
;
A
#
# COMPACT_ATOMS: atom_id res chain seq x y z
N MET A 1 -8.83 30.79 -54.49
CA MET A 1 -9.74 31.69 -55.23
C MET A 1 -11.08 31.63 -54.49
N PHE A 2 -11.32 32.47 -53.46
CA PHE A 2 -12.10 33.74 -53.53
C PHE A 2 -13.46 33.51 -54.23
N LEU A 3 -14.68 33.78 -53.71
CA LEU A 3 -15.27 34.71 -52.73
C LEU A 3 -16.68 34.18 -52.33
N ARG A 4 -17.11 34.19 -51.05
CA ARG A 4 -17.91 35.22 -50.31
C ARG A 4 -19.30 35.57 -50.87
N CYS A 5 -20.32 35.40 -50.01
CA CYS A 5 -21.30 36.42 -49.52
C CYS A 5 -22.35 35.67 -48.64
N LEU A 6 -22.31 35.70 -47.30
CA LEU A 6 -22.80 36.72 -46.34
C LEU A 6 -24.26 37.19 -46.53
N SER A 7 -25.13 36.78 -45.58
CA SER A 7 -26.29 37.49 -44.97
C SER A 7 -27.16 36.44 -44.25
N ASP A 8 -27.73 36.57 -43.05
CA ASP A 8 -27.58 37.42 -41.86
C ASP A 8 -28.30 36.62 -40.73
N PRO A 9 -27.92 36.74 -39.44
CA PRO A 9 -28.15 35.73 -38.41
C PRO A 9 -29.22 36.15 -37.40
N HIS A 10 -30.52 35.97 -37.66
CA HIS A 10 -31.54 36.13 -36.61
C HIS A 10 -32.80 35.31 -36.86
N ARG A 11 -32.77 34.01 -36.51
CA ARG A 11 -33.96 33.29 -36.05
C ARG A 11 -33.57 32.35 -34.91
N ARG A 12 -33.63 32.88 -33.69
CA ARG A 12 -33.71 32.07 -32.47
C ARG A 12 -35.04 31.31 -32.54
N ALA A 13 -34.98 29.99 -32.72
CA ALA A 13 -36.07 29.13 -32.34
C ALA A 13 -36.05 29.03 -30.81
N GLU A 14 -37.10 29.52 -30.16
CA GLU A 14 -37.28 29.44 -28.72
C GLU A 14 -37.32 27.96 -28.27
N PRO A 15 -36.49 27.53 -27.31
CA PRO A 15 -36.74 26.26 -26.63
C PRO A 15 -37.93 26.45 -25.69
N ALA A 16 -38.87 25.51 -25.78
CA ALA A 16 -40.10 25.47 -24.99
C ALA A 16 -39.84 25.78 -23.51
N SER A 17 -40.62 26.74 -23.01
CA SER A 17 -40.62 27.33 -21.67
C SER A 17 -40.18 26.38 -20.55
N ALA A 18 -39.04 26.71 -19.93
CA ALA A 18 -38.78 26.38 -18.54
C ALA A 18 -39.87 27.03 -17.70
N ARG A 19 -40.81 26.25 -17.16
CA ARG A 19 -41.76 26.76 -16.15
C ARG A 19 -40.94 27.29 -14.99
N GLY A 20 -41.05 28.60 -14.77
CA GLY A 20 -40.26 29.35 -13.81
C GLY A 20 -40.33 28.76 -12.41
N CYS A 21 -39.17 28.70 -11.76
CA CYS A 21 -39.08 28.26 -10.39
C CYS A 21 -39.82 29.24 -9.46
N PRO A 22 -40.62 28.78 -8.50
CA PRO A 22 -41.07 29.65 -7.42
C PRO A 22 -39.85 30.08 -6.61
N ARG A 23 -39.47 31.36 -6.73
CA ARG A 23 -38.44 31.98 -5.88
C ARG A 23 -39.05 32.24 -4.50
N PRO A 24 -38.43 31.79 -3.39
CA PRO A 24 -38.86 32.18 -2.07
C PRO A 24 -38.51 33.65 -1.80
N GLU A 25 -39.37 34.33 -1.03
CA GLU A 25 -39.05 35.63 -0.43
C GLU A 25 -37.87 35.48 0.53
N ASP A 26 -37.04 36.51 0.56
CA ASP A 26 -35.71 36.60 1.16
C ASP A 26 -35.77 36.47 2.69
N GLN A 27 -35.76 35.25 3.23
CA GLN A 27 -35.53 35.00 4.66
C GLN A 27 -34.05 34.77 4.92
N ARG A 28 -33.37 35.83 5.37
CA ARG A 28 -32.00 35.78 5.89
C ARG A 28 -31.95 34.83 7.09
N VAL A 29 -31.33 33.67 6.90
CA VAL A 29 -30.95 32.79 8.02
C VAL A 29 -29.68 33.38 8.64
N GLY A 30 -29.81 33.88 9.87
CA GLY A 30 -28.71 34.45 10.64
C GLY A 30 -27.56 33.45 10.81
N GLY A 31 -26.35 33.90 10.48
CA GLY A 31 -25.13 33.11 10.67
C GLY A 31 -24.87 32.88 12.16
N ILE A 32 -24.76 31.62 12.55
CA ILE A 32 -24.21 31.23 13.85
C ILE A 32 -22.68 31.34 13.73
N PRO A 33 -21.99 32.11 14.57
CA PRO A 33 -20.53 32.18 14.53
C PRO A 33 -19.97 30.83 15.01
N VAL A 34 -19.37 30.08 14.09
CA VAL A 34 -18.57 28.90 14.42
C VAL A 34 -17.12 29.37 14.53
N SER A 35 -16.69 29.68 15.75
CA SER A 35 -15.28 29.82 16.09
C SER A 35 -14.64 28.43 16.06
N ILE A 36 -13.89 28.15 15.00
CA ILE A 36 -13.05 26.96 14.89
C ILE A 36 -11.75 27.28 15.63
N GLU A 37 -11.67 26.87 16.89
CA GLU A 37 -10.39 26.76 17.57
C GLU A 37 -9.68 25.51 17.03
N THR A 38 -8.58 25.74 16.32
CA THR A 38 -7.63 24.70 15.91
C THR A 38 -6.98 24.09 17.16
N PRO A 39 -7.10 22.78 17.42
CA PRO A 39 -6.30 22.16 18.46
C PRO A 39 -4.84 22.18 18.01
N ALA A 40 -3.99 22.68 18.91
CA ALA A 40 -2.56 22.74 18.75
C ALA A 40 -1.98 21.37 18.35
N SER A 41 -0.96 21.42 17.50
CA SER A 41 -0.10 20.32 17.08
C SER A 41 0.39 19.49 18.27
N THR A 42 -0.25 18.36 18.54
CA THR A 42 0.28 17.36 19.47
C THR A 42 1.17 16.39 18.70
N ASN A 43 2.45 16.40 19.06
CA ASN A 43 3.49 15.47 18.62
C ASN A 43 2.98 14.02 18.60
N ILE A 44 2.83 13.45 17.41
CA ILE A 44 2.58 12.02 17.19
C ILE A 44 3.93 11.32 17.20
N HIS A 45 4.48 11.14 18.40
CA HIS A 45 5.60 10.24 18.69
C HIS A 45 5.30 9.53 20.00
N SER A 46 4.76 8.31 19.91
CA SER A 46 5.02 7.16 20.80
C SER A 46 3.93 6.10 20.61
N PRO A 47 4.28 4.83 20.36
CA PRO A 47 3.32 3.74 20.31
C PRO A 47 2.85 3.42 21.74
N LYS A 48 1.60 3.74 22.07
CA LYS A 48 0.93 3.26 23.28
C LYS A 48 -0.24 2.38 22.86
N GLY A 49 -0.01 1.07 22.73
CA GLY A 49 -1.07 0.19 22.25
C GLY A 49 -0.88 -1.32 22.34
N ALA A 50 0.21 -1.84 22.91
CA ALA A 50 0.28 -3.24 23.34
C ALA A 50 1.38 -3.35 24.41
N ARG A 51 1.01 -3.64 25.66
CA ARG A 51 1.99 -3.93 26.70
C ARG A 51 2.51 -5.35 26.40
N PRO A 52 3.78 -5.55 26.08
CA PRO A 52 4.26 -6.88 25.75
C PRO A 52 4.23 -7.75 27.01
N VAL A 53 3.59 -8.92 26.91
CA VAL A 53 3.53 -9.90 28.00
C VAL A 53 4.85 -10.68 28.00
N GLY A 54 5.87 -10.13 28.65
CA GLY A 54 7.16 -10.80 28.78
C GLY A 54 8.13 -10.05 29.69
N ARG A 55 9.08 -10.79 30.29
CA ARG A 55 10.14 -10.20 31.12
C ARG A 55 11.03 -9.32 30.25
N THR A 56 11.24 -8.07 30.66
CA THR A 56 12.21 -7.18 30.02
C THR A 56 13.61 -7.67 30.32
N ILE A 57 14.43 -7.79 29.28
CA ILE A 57 15.84 -8.18 29.35
C ILE A 57 16.71 -7.06 28.78
N THR A 58 17.94 -6.95 29.26
CA THR A 58 18.92 -5.98 28.75
C THR A 58 20.09 -6.73 28.12
N LEU A 59 20.39 -6.42 26.87
CA LEU A 59 21.60 -6.88 26.18
C LEU A 59 22.43 -5.67 25.74
N THR A 60 23.70 -5.87 25.44
CA THR A 60 24.61 -4.81 24.97
C THR A 60 24.99 -5.10 23.52
N VAL A 61 24.67 -4.20 22.59
CA VAL A 61 25.04 -4.31 21.17
C VAL A 61 26.01 -3.18 20.83
N ASP A 62 27.25 -3.52 20.47
CA ASP A 62 28.33 -2.55 20.20
C ASP A 62 28.54 -1.51 21.31
N GLY A 63 28.36 -1.93 22.57
CA GLY A 63 28.48 -1.06 23.74
C GLY A 63 27.22 -0.25 24.07
N VAL A 64 26.18 -0.32 23.22
CA VAL A 64 24.88 0.32 23.47
C VAL A 64 23.98 -0.64 24.25
N PRO A 65 23.45 -0.24 25.41
CA PRO A 65 22.46 -1.04 26.14
C PRO A 65 21.12 -1.02 25.38
N VAL A 66 20.62 -2.21 25.07
CA VAL A 66 19.37 -2.46 24.36
C VAL A 66 18.41 -3.17 25.31
N GLN A 67 17.24 -2.58 25.52
CA GLN A 67 16.16 -3.22 26.27
C GLN A 67 15.16 -3.85 25.31
N THR A 68 14.83 -5.11 25.54
CA THR A 68 13.87 -5.84 24.72
C THR A 68 13.08 -6.84 25.56
N ILE A 69 12.15 -7.54 24.91
CA ILE A 69 11.31 -8.56 25.57
C ILE A 69 11.98 -9.92 25.38
N GLN A 70 11.98 -10.73 26.44
CA GLN A 70 12.47 -12.10 26.37
C GLN A 70 11.79 -12.90 25.24
N GLY A 71 12.59 -13.61 24.45
CA GLY A 71 12.11 -14.43 23.32
C GLY A 71 12.36 -13.81 21.94
N LYS A 72 12.65 -12.50 21.85
CA LYS A 72 13.05 -11.87 20.58
C LYS A 72 14.47 -12.29 20.18
N THR A 73 14.74 -12.21 18.88
CA THR A 73 16.07 -12.45 18.32
C THR A 73 16.97 -11.24 18.52
N VAL A 74 18.27 -11.44 18.47
CA VAL A 74 19.25 -10.35 18.56
C VAL A 74 19.02 -9.31 17.45
N LEU A 75 18.66 -9.75 16.24
CA LEU A 75 18.37 -8.85 15.11
C LEU A 75 17.18 -7.93 15.39
N HIS A 76 16.04 -8.49 15.82
CA HIS A 76 14.85 -7.69 16.11
C HIS A 76 15.07 -6.75 17.30
N ALA A 77 15.79 -7.21 18.33
CA ALA A 77 16.16 -6.37 19.46
C ALA A 77 17.05 -5.19 19.04
N ALA A 78 18.04 -5.44 18.16
CA ALA A 78 18.91 -4.39 17.63
C ALA A 78 18.14 -3.37 16.78
N ILE A 79 17.25 -3.84 15.90
CA ILE A 79 16.41 -2.97 15.04
C ILE A 79 15.52 -2.05 15.89
N GLU A 80 14.89 -2.58 16.94
CA GLU A 80 14.05 -1.80 17.86
C GLU A 80 14.83 -0.72 18.61
N ALA A 81 16.11 -0.97 18.89
CA ALA A 81 17.01 0.01 19.50
C ALA A 81 17.66 0.96 18.47
N GLY A 82 17.32 0.86 17.19
CA GLY A 82 17.90 1.68 16.12
C GLY A 82 19.33 1.27 15.71
N VAL A 83 19.81 0.10 16.16
CA VAL A 83 21.11 -0.45 15.76
C VAL A 83 20.93 -1.29 14.49
N TYR A 84 21.57 -0.86 13.41
CA TYR A 84 21.46 -1.54 12.13
C TYR A 84 22.44 -2.72 12.03
N ILE A 85 21.89 -3.93 11.87
CA ILE A 85 22.62 -5.13 11.48
C ILE A 85 22.23 -5.48 10.03
N PRO A 86 23.17 -5.72 9.11
CA PRO A 86 22.84 -5.98 7.71
C PRO A 86 22.06 -7.30 7.56
N HIS A 87 20.93 -7.27 6.86
CA HIS A 87 20.05 -8.42 6.64
C HIS A 87 19.36 -8.30 5.28
N LEU A 88 19.09 -9.44 4.63
CA LEU A 88 18.43 -9.51 3.31
C LEU A 88 17.33 -10.56 3.22
N CYS A 89 17.34 -11.60 4.07
CA CYS A 89 16.30 -12.65 4.08
C CYS A 89 15.33 -12.55 5.24
N ASP A 90 15.60 -11.65 6.19
CA ASP A 90 14.78 -11.42 7.39
C ASP A 90 13.70 -10.39 7.12
N TYR A 91 12.50 -10.57 7.64
CA TYR A 91 11.39 -9.63 7.49
C TYR A 91 10.44 -9.79 8.68
N HIS A 92 9.87 -8.70 9.19
CA HIS A 92 9.17 -8.70 10.49
C HIS A 92 8.03 -9.72 10.63
N ASP A 93 7.25 -9.96 9.57
CA ASP A 93 6.15 -10.93 9.57
C ASP A 93 6.59 -12.38 9.30
N LEU A 94 7.88 -12.61 9.04
CA LEU A 94 8.40 -13.89 8.59
C LEU A 94 9.21 -14.56 9.70
N THR A 95 9.12 -15.88 9.78
CA THR A 95 9.97 -16.66 10.67
C THR A 95 11.47 -16.51 10.34
N PRO A 96 12.41 -16.76 11.27
CA PRO A 96 13.84 -16.72 10.93
C PRO A 96 14.26 -17.80 9.93
N PHE A 97 14.96 -17.41 8.85
CA PHE A 97 15.42 -18.33 7.79
C PHE A 97 16.94 -18.53 7.72
N ALA A 98 17.73 -17.53 8.12
CA ALA A 98 19.20 -17.53 8.06
C ALA A 98 19.86 -17.82 6.69
N GLY A 99 19.11 -17.72 5.57
CA GLY A 99 19.64 -18.00 4.24
C GLY A 99 20.71 -17.02 3.74
N CYS A 100 20.54 -15.71 3.99
CA CYS A 100 21.45 -14.70 3.41
C CYS A 100 22.80 -14.56 4.11
N ARG A 101 22.92 -15.02 5.37
CA ARG A 101 24.14 -14.88 6.21
C ARG A 101 24.74 -13.47 6.31
N MET A 102 23.98 -12.42 6.01
CA MET A 102 24.46 -11.04 6.18
C MET A 102 24.49 -10.60 7.65
N CYS A 103 23.61 -11.14 8.49
CA CYS A 103 23.44 -10.75 9.89
C CYS A 103 24.44 -11.43 10.84
N LEU A 104 25.63 -11.79 10.35
CA LEU A 104 26.67 -12.43 11.16
C LEU A 104 27.23 -11.44 12.19
N VAL A 105 27.25 -11.86 13.45
CA VAL A 105 27.72 -11.08 14.60
C VAL A 105 28.54 -11.95 15.54
N GLU A 106 29.41 -11.35 16.34
CA GLU A 106 30.09 -12.04 17.44
C GLU A 106 29.28 -11.88 18.72
N VAL A 107 29.08 -12.99 19.44
CA VAL A 107 28.40 -13.00 20.73
C VAL A 107 29.37 -13.51 21.78
N GLU A 108 29.55 -12.76 22.86
CA GLU A 108 30.46 -13.13 23.93
C GLU A 108 30.03 -14.45 24.58
N GLY A 109 30.98 -15.40 24.71
CA GLY A 109 30.72 -16.75 25.21
C GLY A 109 30.23 -17.75 24.16
N MET A 110 29.99 -17.33 22.91
CA MET A 110 29.69 -18.23 21.78
C MET A 110 30.93 -18.40 20.89
N ARG A 111 31.01 -19.55 20.20
CA ARG A 111 32.17 -19.88 19.36
C ARG A 111 31.90 -19.52 17.91
N GLY A 112 32.65 -18.57 17.38
CA GLY A 112 32.57 -18.16 15.98
C GLY A 112 31.55 -17.05 15.76
N LEU A 113 31.12 -16.89 14.50
CA LEU A 113 30.10 -15.92 14.11
C LEU A 113 28.73 -16.56 14.13
N GLU A 114 27.79 -15.89 14.79
CA GLU A 114 26.41 -16.33 14.92
C GLU A 114 25.49 -15.49 14.03
N THR A 115 24.35 -16.05 13.61
CA THR A 115 23.35 -15.31 12.85
C THR A 115 22.39 -14.59 13.79
N ALA A 116 22.44 -13.26 13.80
CA ALA A 116 21.61 -12.44 14.69
C ALA A 116 20.09 -12.68 14.50
N CYS A 117 19.66 -13.13 13.31
CA CYS A 117 18.25 -13.43 13.04
C CYS A 117 17.74 -14.70 13.74
N THR A 118 18.59 -15.64 14.15
CA THR A 118 18.16 -16.88 14.81
C THR A 118 18.56 -16.96 16.28
N VAL A 119 19.61 -16.25 16.70
CA VAL A 119 20.01 -16.20 18.11
C VAL A 119 18.97 -15.43 18.92
N VAL A 120 18.41 -16.09 19.94
CA VAL A 120 17.49 -15.48 20.90
C VAL A 120 18.27 -14.62 21.89
N ALA A 121 17.83 -13.37 22.07
CA ALA A 121 18.43 -12.43 23.00
C ALA A 121 18.29 -12.93 24.45
N ARG A 122 19.37 -12.79 25.23
CA ARG A 122 19.42 -13.16 26.65
C ARG A 122 19.85 -11.96 27.48
N ASP A 123 19.40 -11.93 28.73
CA ASP A 123 19.81 -10.91 29.68
C ASP A 123 21.32 -10.97 29.91
N GLY A 124 21.98 -9.81 29.88
CA GLY A 124 23.44 -9.69 30.00
C GLY A 124 24.24 -10.12 28.76
N MET A 125 23.60 -10.46 27.64
CA MET A 125 24.29 -10.84 26.40
C MET A 125 25.06 -9.64 25.84
N VAL A 126 26.30 -9.86 25.40
CA VAL A 126 27.13 -8.85 24.72
C VAL A 126 27.34 -9.28 23.26
N VAL A 127 26.90 -8.42 22.34
CA VAL A 127 26.94 -8.65 20.90
C VAL A 127 27.82 -7.57 20.26
N ARG A 128 28.71 -7.98 19.36
CA ARG A 128 29.56 -7.11 18.56
C ARG A 128 29.25 -7.32 17.08
N THR A 129 28.78 -6.28 16.40
CA THR A 129 28.33 -6.37 15.01
C THR A 129 29.40 -5.92 14.01
N ASN A 130 30.38 -5.13 14.48
CA ASN A 130 31.38 -4.46 13.63
C ASN A 130 32.83 -4.96 13.88
N THR A 131 33.01 -6.25 14.13
CA THR A 131 34.36 -6.82 14.29
C THR A 131 35.04 -7.05 12.94
N ALA A 132 36.37 -7.10 12.92
CA ALA A 132 37.14 -7.37 11.70
C ALA A 132 36.72 -8.71 11.05
N LEU A 133 36.48 -9.73 11.88
CA LEU A 133 36.02 -11.05 11.43
C LEU A 133 34.60 -10.97 10.84
N ALA A 134 33.64 -10.36 11.54
CA ALA A 134 32.28 -10.20 11.03
C ALA A 134 32.25 -9.45 9.69
N ARG A 135 33.02 -8.35 9.57
CA ARG A 135 33.14 -7.59 8.32
C ARG A 135 33.76 -8.38 7.18
N GLN A 136 34.78 -9.16 7.45
CA GLN A 136 35.41 -10.01 6.44
C GLN A 136 34.42 -11.04 5.89
N HIS A 137 33.65 -11.71 6.76
CA HIS A 137 32.65 -12.68 6.35
C HIS A 137 31.48 -12.04 5.61
N GLN A 138 30.97 -10.89 6.07
CA GLN A 138 29.92 -10.14 5.38
C GLN A 138 30.35 -9.74 3.95
N ARG A 139 31.61 -9.33 3.75
CA ARG A 139 32.18 -9.06 2.42
C ARG A 139 32.22 -10.30 1.55
N GLY A 140 32.70 -11.42 2.08
CA GLY A 140 32.75 -12.68 1.34
C GLY A 140 31.37 -13.20 0.93
N VAL A 141 30.39 -13.12 1.82
CA VAL A 141 28.98 -13.48 1.52
C VAL A 141 28.41 -12.57 0.44
N LEU A 142 28.62 -11.25 0.57
CA LEU A 142 28.14 -10.28 -0.41
C LEU A 142 28.75 -10.51 -1.81
N GLU A 143 30.04 -10.85 -1.89
CA GLU A 143 30.68 -11.20 -3.17
C GLU A 143 30.04 -12.42 -3.84
N VAL A 144 29.63 -13.43 -3.07
CA VAL A 144 28.94 -14.61 -3.60
C VAL A 144 27.51 -14.26 -4.02
N LEU A 145 26.79 -13.46 -3.25
CA LEU A 145 25.45 -13.00 -3.63
C LEU A 145 25.47 -12.16 -4.91
N LEU A 146 26.51 -11.32 -5.07
CA LEU A 146 26.68 -10.45 -6.23
C LEU A 146 27.31 -11.13 -7.43
N SER A 147 27.86 -12.35 -7.30
CA SER A 147 28.48 -13.02 -8.45
C SER A 147 27.48 -13.35 -9.55
N ASP A 148 26.21 -13.57 -9.19
CA ASP A 148 25.09 -13.88 -10.09
C ASP A 148 24.08 -12.70 -10.22
N HIS A 149 24.33 -11.55 -9.57
CA HIS A 149 23.48 -10.35 -9.66
C HIS A 149 24.12 -9.31 -10.58
N PRO A 150 23.37 -8.51 -11.35
CA PRO A 150 23.94 -7.36 -12.07
C PRO A 150 24.44 -6.29 -11.09
N ASP A 151 25.70 -6.42 -10.67
CA ASP A 151 26.34 -5.64 -9.61
C ASP A 151 27.07 -4.40 -10.13
N ARG A 152 27.26 -4.28 -11.46
CA ARG A 152 28.14 -3.28 -12.09
C ARG A 152 27.86 -1.84 -11.67
N CYS A 153 26.62 -1.55 -11.32
CA CYS A 153 26.21 -0.24 -10.80
C CYS A 153 26.71 0.00 -9.37
N LEU A 154 26.71 -1.03 -8.52
CA LEU A 154 26.96 -0.98 -7.07
C LEU A 154 28.42 -0.67 -6.73
N ASN A 155 29.37 -1.07 -7.58
CA ASN A 155 30.81 -0.80 -7.42
C ASN A 155 31.37 0.23 -8.43
N CYS A 156 30.51 0.95 -9.16
CA CYS A 156 30.98 1.88 -10.18
C CYS A 156 31.59 3.15 -9.57
N PRO A 157 32.84 3.52 -9.90
CA PRO A 157 33.45 4.76 -9.41
C PRO A 157 32.83 6.03 -10.01
N ARG A 158 32.00 5.89 -11.07
CA ARG A 158 31.30 6.99 -11.74
C ARG A 158 29.80 7.00 -11.47
N MET A 159 29.35 6.38 -10.37
CA MET A 159 27.91 6.25 -10.04
C MET A 159 27.20 7.62 -10.01
N GLU A 160 27.88 8.67 -9.52
CA GLU A 160 27.34 10.04 -9.46
C GLU A 160 27.02 10.66 -10.83
N ARG A 161 27.68 10.19 -11.90
CA ARG A 161 27.44 10.64 -13.28
C ARG A 161 26.49 9.71 -14.05
N CYS A 162 25.95 8.71 -13.38
CA CYS A 162 25.05 7.75 -13.99
C CYS A 162 23.62 8.33 -14.07
N GLY A 163 22.94 8.09 -15.19
CA GLY A 163 21.56 8.50 -15.39
C GLY A 163 20.84 7.56 -16.37
N PRO A 164 19.50 7.60 -16.43
CA PRO A 164 18.71 6.69 -17.27
C PRO A 164 19.15 6.65 -18.74
N PHE A 165 19.60 7.79 -19.27
CA PHE A 165 20.00 7.94 -20.68
C PHE A 165 21.52 8.00 -20.91
N VAL A 166 22.33 7.79 -19.87
CA VAL A 166 23.80 7.75 -19.99
C VAL A 166 24.22 6.36 -20.42
N VAL A 167 25.02 6.24 -21.49
CA VAL A 167 25.52 4.93 -21.95
C VAL A 167 26.49 4.34 -20.92
N CYS A 168 26.26 3.09 -20.53
CA CYS A 168 27.18 2.37 -19.66
C CYS A 168 28.37 1.86 -20.48
N GLN A 169 29.60 2.10 -20.04
CA GLN A 169 30.80 1.51 -20.66
C GLN A 169 31.14 0.13 -20.09
N ARG A 170 30.48 -0.26 -18.98
CA ARG A 170 30.70 -1.55 -18.31
C ARG A 170 29.63 -2.57 -18.66
N ASP A 171 28.52 -2.16 -19.28
CA ASP A 171 27.35 -3.00 -19.50
C ASP A 171 26.91 -2.89 -20.95
N ASP A 172 26.54 -4.00 -21.56
CA ASP A 172 26.12 -4.10 -22.96
C ASP A 172 24.62 -3.80 -23.14
N THR A 173 23.85 -3.88 -22.05
CA THR A 173 22.41 -3.63 -22.02
C THR A 173 22.06 -2.43 -21.13
N VAL A 174 21.19 -1.54 -21.65
CA VAL A 174 20.84 -0.28 -20.97
C VAL A 174 19.82 -0.52 -19.84
N THR A 175 19.05 -1.60 -19.94
CA THR A 175 17.89 -1.94 -19.11
C THR A 175 18.25 -2.45 -17.73
N ASP A 176 19.42 -3.06 -17.56
CA ASP A 176 19.76 -3.89 -16.40
C ASP A 176 20.61 -3.16 -15.36
N ARG A 177 20.30 -1.88 -15.17
CA ARG A 177 21.05 -1.00 -14.29
C ARG A 177 20.23 -0.61 -13.07
N CYS A 178 20.92 -0.39 -11.95
CA CYS A 178 20.28 0.21 -10.78
C CYS A 178 19.58 1.53 -11.14
N VAL A 179 20.13 2.35 -12.04
CA VAL A 179 19.50 3.63 -12.43
C VAL A 179 18.19 3.49 -13.21
N THR A 180 17.96 2.35 -13.88
CA THR A 180 16.71 2.01 -14.56
C THR A 180 15.82 1.10 -13.71
N CYS A 181 16.34 0.55 -12.61
CA CYS A 181 15.60 -0.27 -11.67
C CYS A 181 14.65 0.59 -10.81
N PRO A 182 13.36 0.27 -10.74
CA PRO A 182 12.38 0.90 -9.85
C PRO A 182 12.77 0.92 -8.37
N ARG A 183 13.55 -0.07 -7.94
CA ARG A 183 14.02 -0.20 -6.56
C ARG A 183 15.25 0.66 -6.27
N ASN A 184 15.78 1.41 -7.22
CA ASN A 184 16.94 2.28 -6.97
C ASN A 184 16.70 3.21 -5.78
N LYS A 185 17.69 3.31 -4.90
CA LYS A 185 17.64 4.08 -3.63
C LYS A 185 16.65 3.54 -2.58
N ASN A 186 15.78 2.62 -2.96
CA ASN A 186 14.83 1.90 -2.08
C ASN A 186 15.15 0.39 -2.02
N CYS A 187 16.39 0.00 -2.37
CA CYS A 187 16.85 -1.38 -2.44
C CYS A 187 17.63 -1.73 -1.18
N GLU A 188 17.23 -2.80 -0.48
CA GLU A 188 17.92 -3.25 0.73
C GLU A 188 19.32 -3.79 0.42
N LEU A 189 19.52 -4.38 -0.76
CA LEU A 189 20.84 -4.81 -1.22
C LEU A 189 21.79 -3.62 -1.39
N GLN A 190 21.33 -2.49 -1.94
CA GLN A 190 22.14 -1.27 -2.03
C GLN A 190 22.57 -0.79 -0.64
N ARG A 191 21.63 -0.76 0.31
CA ARG A 191 21.90 -0.36 1.70
C ARG A 191 22.94 -1.26 2.36
N VAL A 192 22.89 -2.58 2.11
CA VAL A 192 23.86 -3.54 2.63
C VAL A 192 25.24 -3.33 1.99
N VAL A 193 25.31 -3.11 0.68
CA VAL A 193 26.56 -2.82 -0.03
C VAL A 193 27.24 -1.57 0.53
N ASP A 194 26.45 -0.50 0.73
CA ASP A 194 26.93 0.76 1.31
C ASP A 194 27.45 0.56 2.73
N PHE A 195 26.71 -0.21 3.55
CA PHE A 195 27.09 -0.52 4.93
C PHE A 195 28.38 -1.34 5.05
N VAL A 196 28.59 -2.31 4.15
CA VAL A 196 29.78 -3.19 4.13
C VAL A 196 30.98 -2.49 3.44
N GLN A 197 30.72 -1.38 2.73
CA GLN A 197 31.68 -0.65 1.92
C GLN A 197 32.36 -1.56 0.89
N TRP A 198 31.56 -2.35 0.19
CA TRP A 198 32.07 -3.25 -0.84
C TRP A 198 32.42 -2.48 -2.11
N ARG A 199 33.64 -2.67 -2.62
CA ARG A 199 34.21 -1.89 -3.74
C ARG A 199 34.81 -2.74 -4.85
N GLU A 200 35.16 -3.99 -4.58
CA GLU A 200 35.85 -4.86 -5.54
C GLU A 200 35.20 -6.25 -5.59
N GLN A 201 34.92 -6.71 -6.81
CA GLN A 201 34.40 -8.05 -7.09
C GLN A 201 35.53 -8.95 -7.56
N ARG A 202 35.75 -10.07 -6.85
CA ARG A 202 36.77 -11.08 -7.22
C ARG A 202 36.21 -12.16 -8.14
N PHE A 203 34.93 -12.47 -8.01
CA PHE A 203 34.26 -13.54 -8.73
C PHE A 203 33.26 -12.95 -9.70
N PHE A 204 33.43 -13.18 -11.00
CA PHE A 204 32.50 -12.73 -12.01
C PHE A 204 31.95 -13.93 -12.76
N ASN A 205 30.63 -14.13 -12.68
CA ASN A 205 29.94 -15.11 -13.49
C ASN A 205 29.18 -14.40 -14.61
N PRO A 206 29.60 -14.52 -15.88
CA PRO A 206 28.87 -13.96 -17.01
C PRO A 206 27.63 -14.80 -17.30
N ARG A 207 26.59 -14.74 -16.47
CA ARG A 207 25.26 -15.20 -16.89
C ARG A 207 24.66 -14.17 -17.83
N ARG A 208 24.05 -14.65 -18.92
CA ARG A 208 23.20 -13.81 -19.76
C ARG A 208 21.93 -13.53 -18.99
N ILE A 209 21.62 -12.24 -18.85
CA ILE A 209 20.33 -11.78 -18.34
C ILE A 209 19.26 -12.26 -19.32
N GLY A 210 18.27 -12.97 -18.80
CA GLY A 210 17.13 -13.46 -19.56
C GLY A 210 16.09 -12.36 -19.80
N GLU A 211 15.11 -12.66 -20.64
CA GLU A 211 13.95 -11.78 -20.79
C GLU A 211 13.09 -11.82 -19.52
N PRO A 212 12.65 -10.65 -19.01
CA PRO A 212 11.79 -10.61 -17.84
C PRO A 212 10.42 -11.22 -18.12
N GLU A 213 9.86 -11.88 -17.12
CA GLU A 213 8.53 -12.48 -17.19
C GLU A 213 7.47 -11.44 -16.78
N ARG A 214 6.56 -11.14 -17.71
CA ARG A 214 5.54 -10.08 -17.59
C ARG A 214 4.13 -10.58 -17.88
N SER A 215 3.87 -11.87 -17.63
CA SER A 215 2.54 -12.44 -17.87
C SER A 215 1.49 -11.85 -16.92
N ASN A 216 1.92 -11.49 -15.70
CA ASN A 216 1.06 -10.95 -14.67
C ASN A 216 0.90 -9.43 -14.83
N PRO A 217 -0.34 -8.90 -14.78
CA PRO A 217 -0.60 -7.48 -15.00
C PRO A 217 -0.10 -6.58 -13.86
N PHE A 218 0.16 -7.12 -12.67
CA PHE A 218 0.52 -6.35 -11.47
C PHE A 218 1.96 -6.58 -11.00
N VAL A 219 2.54 -7.76 -11.26
CA VAL A 219 3.88 -8.13 -10.81
C VAL A 219 4.75 -8.56 -11.97
N GLU A 220 5.88 -7.89 -12.18
CA GLU A 220 6.90 -8.33 -13.13
C GLU A 220 8.01 -9.10 -12.41
N ARG A 221 8.54 -10.15 -13.06
CA ARG A 221 9.60 -11.01 -12.50
C ARG A 221 10.88 -10.89 -13.31
N TYR A 222 11.97 -10.61 -12.61
CA TYR A 222 13.34 -10.50 -13.10
C TYR A 222 14.21 -11.51 -12.33
N PRO A 223 14.24 -12.80 -12.73
CA PRO A 223 14.95 -13.83 -11.99
C PRO A 223 16.44 -13.54 -11.79
N ASP A 224 17.08 -12.88 -12.76
CA ASP A 224 18.50 -12.51 -12.71
C ASP A 224 18.82 -11.48 -11.61
N TYR A 225 17.81 -10.78 -11.08
CA TYR A 225 18.01 -9.85 -9.97
C TYR A 225 17.81 -10.53 -8.61
N CYS A 226 17.51 -11.84 -8.60
CA CYS A 226 17.24 -12.59 -7.39
C CYS A 226 18.54 -12.92 -6.64
N ILE A 227 18.47 -12.83 -5.31
CA ILE A 227 19.55 -13.22 -4.39
C ILE A 227 19.16 -14.44 -3.54
N TYR A 228 18.13 -15.18 -3.96
CA TYR A 228 17.62 -16.39 -3.31
C TYR A 228 17.31 -16.25 -1.82
N CYS A 229 16.88 -15.06 -1.40
CA CYS A 229 16.52 -14.79 0.00
C CYS A 229 15.24 -15.51 0.48
N ALA A 230 14.47 -16.09 -0.45
CA ALA A 230 13.21 -16.79 -0.24
C ALA A 230 12.08 -15.98 0.44
N ARG A 231 12.23 -14.66 0.69
CA ARG A 231 11.17 -13.83 1.30
C ARG A 231 9.84 -13.91 0.55
N CYS A 232 9.89 -13.93 -0.79
CA CYS A 232 8.70 -14.00 -1.63
C CYS A 232 7.93 -15.32 -1.52
N VAL A 233 8.66 -16.44 -1.45
CA VAL A 233 8.10 -17.79 -1.23
C VAL A 233 7.44 -17.84 0.15
N ARG A 234 8.22 -17.42 1.15
CA ARG A 234 7.83 -17.47 2.56
C ARG A 234 6.64 -16.57 2.88
N VAL A 235 6.58 -15.36 2.33
CA VAL A 235 5.41 -14.50 2.53
C VAL A 235 4.17 -15.04 1.82
N CYS A 236 4.34 -15.69 0.67
CA CYS A 236 3.21 -16.28 -0.05
C CYS A 236 2.61 -17.48 0.70
N ASP A 237 3.45 -18.19 1.46
CA ASP A 237 3.10 -19.37 2.25
C ASP A 237 2.68 -19.00 3.68
N GLU A 238 3.60 -18.45 4.48
CA GLU A 238 3.44 -18.18 5.92
C GLU A 238 2.40 -17.10 6.23
N VAL A 239 2.29 -16.06 5.38
CA VAL A 239 1.44 -14.88 5.66
C VAL A 239 0.16 -14.91 4.82
N ILE A 240 0.27 -15.18 3.52
CA ILE A 240 -0.87 -15.17 2.60
C ILE A 240 -1.58 -16.53 2.53
N GLY A 241 -0.89 -17.64 2.80
CA GLY A 241 -1.48 -18.99 2.79
C GLY A 241 -1.84 -19.54 1.41
N VAL A 242 -1.19 -19.06 0.34
CA VAL A 242 -1.49 -19.45 -1.06
C VAL A 242 -0.39 -20.30 -1.68
N SER A 243 0.87 -20.08 -1.31
CA SER A 243 2.02 -20.90 -1.70
C SER A 243 2.25 -21.02 -3.23
N ALA A 244 1.88 -20.00 -4.02
CA ALA A 244 2.05 -19.97 -5.48
C ALA A 244 3.50 -19.77 -5.97
N LEU A 245 4.43 -19.53 -5.03
CA LEU A 245 5.86 -19.37 -5.30
C LEU A 245 6.62 -20.42 -4.51
N GLY A 246 7.61 -21.05 -5.14
CA GLY A 246 8.49 -22.04 -4.51
C GLY A 246 9.96 -21.84 -4.87
N LEU A 247 10.83 -22.53 -4.13
CA LEU A 247 12.24 -22.67 -4.49
C LEU A 247 12.41 -24.02 -5.21
N ALA A 248 12.62 -23.98 -6.52
CA ALA A 248 12.84 -25.16 -7.35
C ALA A 248 14.34 -25.41 -7.57
N HIS A 249 14.65 -26.63 -8.01
CA HIS A 249 16.01 -27.12 -8.29
C HIS A 249 16.94 -27.09 -7.07
N ARG A 250 18.25 -27.28 -7.28
CA ARG A 250 19.26 -27.37 -6.21
C ARG A 250 20.58 -26.73 -6.63
N GLY A 251 21.34 -26.24 -5.66
CA GLY A 251 22.67 -25.66 -5.89
C GLY A 251 22.60 -24.42 -6.78
N MET A 252 23.47 -24.35 -7.79
CA MET A 252 23.57 -23.19 -8.70
C MET A 252 22.40 -23.08 -9.69
N ASP A 253 21.58 -24.11 -9.81
CA ASP A 253 20.39 -24.14 -10.66
C ASP A 253 19.11 -23.74 -9.89
N ALA A 254 19.24 -23.46 -8.58
CA ALA A 254 18.11 -23.07 -7.75
C ALA A 254 17.42 -21.82 -8.33
N THR A 255 16.08 -21.83 -8.39
CA THR A 255 15.30 -20.69 -8.89
C THR A 255 14.02 -20.49 -8.10
N ILE A 256 13.55 -19.24 -8.05
CA ILE A 256 12.22 -18.94 -7.54
C ILE A 256 11.23 -19.27 -8.65
N ALA A 257 10.63 -20.46 -8.57
CA ALA A 257 9.67 -20.95 -9.54
C ALA A 257 8.23 -20.64 -9.12
N VAL A 258 7.37 -20.61 -10.11
CA VAL A 258 5.91 -20.64 -9.98
C VAL A 258 5.48 -22.09 -10.20
N ASP A 259 4.28 -22.48 -9.76
CA ASP A 259 3.67 -23.79 -9.99
C ASP A 259 3.99 -24.35 -11.39
N PHE A 260 4.75 -25.47 -11.42
CA PHE A 260 5.18 -26.15 -12.65
C PHE A 260 5.90 -25.28 -13.68
N GLU A 261 6.60 -24.23 -13.23
CA GLU A 261 7.29 -23.23 -14.07
C GLU A 261 6.36 -22.51 -15.07
N LYS A 262 5.07 -22.46 -14.76
CA LYS A 262 4.08 -21.76 -15.55
C LYS A 262 4.07 -20.25 -15.28
N PRO A 263 3.45 -19.45 -16.16
CA PRO A 263 3.14 -18.05 -15.88
C PRO A 263 2.40 -17.89 -14.54
N LEU A 264 2.65 -16.78 -13.83
CA LEU A 264 2.02 -16.50 -12.53
C LEU A 264 0.48 -16.44 -12.64
N THR A 265 -0.04 -16.10 -13.82
CA THR A 265 -1.48 -16.10 -14.14
C THR A 265 -2.11 -17.49 -14.19
N GLU A 266 -1.31 -18.55 -14.39
CA GLU A 266 -1.76 -19.95 -14.45
C GLU A 266 -1.49 -20.71 -13.14
N SER A 267 -1.09 -20.00 -12.09
CA SER A 267 -0.76 -20.54 -10.76
C SER A 267 -1.85 -20.25 -9.74
N GLY A 268 -1.65 -20.70 -8.49
CA GLY A 268 -2.50 -20.30 -7.36
C GLY A 268 -2.46 -18.80 -7.01
N CYS A 269 -1.68 -17.97 -7.70
CA CYS A 269 -1.48 -16.56 -7.35
C CYS A 269 -2.79 -15.75 -7.36
N ILE A 270 -3.10 -15.12 -6.22
CA ILE A 270 -4.27 -14.24 -6.03
C ILE A 270 -3.98 -12.75 -6.28
N TYR A 271 -2.84 -12.42 -6.88
CA TYR A 271 -2.45 -11.04 -7.23
C TYR A 271 -2.31 -10.06 -6.04
N CYS A 272 -2.04 -10.55 -4.82
CA CYS A 272 -1.89 -9.67 -3.66
C CYS A 272 -0.66 -8.73 -3.75
N GLY A 273 0.35 -9.09 -4.55
CA GLY A 273 1.56 -8.28 -4.74
C GLY A 273 2.53 -8.28 -3.56
N ARG A 274 2.27 -9.06 -2.50
CA ARG A 274 3.11 -9.11 -1.29
C ARG A 274 4.54 -9.55 -1.61
N CYS A 275 4.71 -10.50 -2.53
CA CYS A 275 6.02 -10.95 -3.01
C CYS A 275 6.86 -9.81 -3.61
N ALA A 276 6.23 -8.86 -4.31
CA ALA A 276 6.90 -7.69 -4.86
C ALA A 276 7.24 -6.66 -3.78
N VAL A 277 6.43 -6.54 -2.73
CA VAL A 277 6.68 -5.62 -1.59
C VAL A 277 7.88 -6.06 -0.76
N VAL A 278 7.94 -7.34 -0.40
CA VAL A 278 8.99 -7.89 0.48
C VAL A 278 10.33 -8.15 -0.23
N CYS A 279 10.34 -8.10 -1.56
CA CYS A 279 11.55 -8.34 -2.35
C CYS A 279 12.62 -7.27 -2.00
N PRO A 280 13.79 -7.68 -1.47
CA PRO A 280 14.86 -6.74 -1.09
C PRO A 280 15.59 -6.16 -2.30
N THR A 281 15.41 -6.76 -3.48
CA THR A 281 16.01 -6.38 -4.76
C THR A 281 14.91 -6.04 -5.78
N GLY A 282 15.29 -5.87 -7.05
CA GLY A 282 14.35 -5.72 -8.17
C GLY A 282 13.82 -7.01 -8.76
N ALA A 283 13.99 -8.18 -8.11
CA ALA A 283 13.61 -9.46 -8.72
C ALA A 283 12.09 -9.64 -8.89
N LEU A 284 11.31 -9.06 -7.99
CA LEU A 284 9.85 -8.98 -8.09
C LEU A 284 9.45 -7.52 -7.88
N MET A 285 8.78 -6.94 -8.88
CA MET A 285 8.44 -5.52 -8.87
C MET A 285 6.98 -5.33 -9.23
N LYS A 286 6.39 -4.25 -8.70
CA LYS A 286 5.08 -3.82 -9.15
C LYS A 286 5.19 -3.28 -10.57
N ALA A 287 4.32 -3.72 -11.47
CA ALA A 287 4.32 -3.30 -12.87
C ALA A 287 4.09 -1.78 -13.02
N ASP A 288 3.29 -1.19 -12.13
CA ASP A 288 3.00 0.25 -12.07
C ASP A 288 4.24 1.12 -11.71
N SER A 289 5.26 0.52 -11.11
CA SER A 289 6.40 1.24 -10.53
C SER A 289 7.60 1.30 -11.48
N LYS A 290 7.50 0.69 -12.67
CA LYS A 290 8.62 0.44 -13.60
C LYS A 290 9.38 1.70 -14.06
N TYR A 291 8.68 2.81 -14.22
CA TYR A 291 9.26 4.07 -14.70
C TYR A 291 9.28 5.17 -13.62
N GLY A 292 8.94 4.79 -12.38
CA GLY A 292 8.72 5.70 -11.24
C GLY A 292 9.80 5.58 -10.17
N ALA A 293 11.08 5.47 -10.52
CA ALA A 293 12.21 5.53 -9.57
C ALA A 293 12.41 6.93 -8.94
N THR A 294 11.36 7.77 -8.96
CA THR A 294 11.45 9.11 -8.37
C THR A 294 11.00 9.00 -6.92
N PRO A 295 11.76 9.60 -5.98
CA PRO A 295 11.28 9.79 -4.62
C PRO A 295 9.89 10.41 -4.64
N THR A 296 8.99 9.82 -3.87
CA THR A 296 7.63 10.33 -3.73
C THR A 296 7.70 11.69 -3.05
N GLU A 297 7.04 12.70 -3.62
CA GLU A 297 7.08 14.07 -3.08
C GLU A 297 6.31 14.17 -1.76
N SER A 298 5.24 13.39 -1.62
CA SER A 298 4.51 13.26 -0.37
C SER A 298 3.95 11.86 -0.17
N THR A 299 3.86 11.50 1.11
CA THR A 299 3.31 10.25 1.61
C THR A 299 2.18 10.61 2.57
N THR A 300 0.93 10.33 2.17
CA THR A 300 -0.26 10.72 2.93
C THR A 300 -0.90 9.49 3.56
N PRO A 301 -1.05 9.43 4.89
CA PRO A 301 -1.82 8.38 5.56
C PRO A 301 -3.27 8.38 5.08
N SER A 302 -3.81 7.20 4.83
CA SER A 302 -5.16 7.00 4.31
C SER A 302 -5.70 5.62 4.69
N VAL A 303 -6.92 5.33 4.25
CA VAL A 303 -7.60 4.06 4.48
C VAL A 303 -8.12 3.49 3.16
N CYS A 304 -8.04 2.18 3.01
CA CYS A 304 -8.59 1.48 1.86
C CYS A 304 -10.11 1.55 1.85
N THR A 305 -10.71 2.05 0.76
CA THR A 305 -12.17 2.26 0.63
C THR A 305 -12.90 1.10 -0.05
N TYR A 306 -12.25 -0.05 -0.23
CA TYR A 306 -12.80 -1.18 -1.00
C TYR A 306 -13.71 -2.11 -0.20
N CYS A 307 -13.31 -2.53 1.00
CA CYS A 307 -14.09 -3.43 1.86
C CYS A 307 -14.15 -2.88 3.29
N GLY A 308 -15.02 -3.47 4.11
CA GLY A 308 -15.23 -3.03 5.50
C GLY A 308 -14.07 -3.31 6.47
N VAL A 309 -12.97 -3.94 6.01
CA VAL A 309 -11.77 -4.16 6.84
C VAL A 309 -11.06 -2.85 7.15
N GLY A 310 -11.09 -1.89 6.22
CA GLY A 310 -10.49 -0.57 6.42
C GLY A 310 -8.97 -0.60 6.57
N CYS A 311 -8.27 -1.35 5.71
CA CYS A 311 -6.81 -1.45 5.73
C CYS A 311 -6.14 -0.07 5.76
N SER A 312 -5.28 0.17 6.76
CA SER A 312 -4.45 1.37 6.86
C SER A 312 -3.35 1.35 5.80
N MET A 313 -3.16 2.46 5.11
CA MET A 313 -2.27 2.56 3.97
C MET A 313 -1.72 3.98 3.78
N PHE A 314 -0.62 4.09 3.04
CA PHE A 314 -0.04 5.35 2.62
C PHE A 314 -0.22 5.54 1.12
N LEU A 315 -0.74 6.69 0.74
CA LEU A 315 -0.85 7.16 -0.64
C LEU A 315 0.38 8.00 -0.96
N ASN A 316 1.20 7.51 -1.88
CA ASN A 316 2.35 8.25 -2.34
C ASN A 316 2.01 9.05 -3.60
N THR A 317 2.33 10.34 -3.61
CA THR A 317 2.10 11.20 -4.77
C THR A 317 3.38 11.81 -5.32
N GLN A 318 3.33 12.12 -6.61
CA GLN A 318 4.40 12.78 -7.34
C GLN A 318 3.77 13.62 -8.46
N GLY A 319 4.14 14.89 -8.57
CA GLY A 319 3.62 15.78 -9.61
C GLY A 319 2.09 15.91 -9.59
N GLY A 320 1.49 15.86 -8.40
CA GLY A 320 0.04 15.90 -8.20
C GLY A 320 -0.73 14.64 -8.62
N ARG A 321 -0.02 13.52 -8.89
CA ARG A 321 -0.61 12.23 -9.27
C ARG A 321 -0.29 11.16 -8.22
N LEU A 322 -1.18 10.18 -8.03
CA LEU A 322 -0.85 9.00 -7.19
C LEU A 322 0.19 8.16 -7.96
N ALA A 323 1.33 7.94 -7.33
CA ALA A 323 2.44 7.16 -7.85
C ALA A 323 2.32 5.70 -7.43
N ASN A 324 2.17 5.43 -6.13
CA ASN A 324 1.95 4.09 -5.60
C ASN A 324 1.26 4.10 -4.24
N VAL A 325 0.93 2.90 -3.76
CA VAL A 325 0.37 2.65 -2.43
C VAL A 325 1.30 1.75 -1.61
N MET A 326 1.40 2.03 -0.31
CA MET A 326 2.07 1.16 0.66
C MET A 326 1.10 0.82 1.79
N ALA A 327 1.21 -0.37 2.36
CA ALA A 327 0.50 -0.70 3.57
C ALA A 327 1.10 0.06 4.77
N ASP A 328 0.27 0.34 5.77
CA ASP A 328 0.79 0.76 7.06
C ASP A 328 1.25 -0.47 7.86
N ARG A 329 2.51 -0.46 8.28
CA ARG A 329 3.12 -1.55 9.06
C ARG A 329 2.50 -1.70 10.44
N GLU A 330 2.10 -0.58 11.04
CA GLU A 330 1.49 -0.55 12.37
C GLU A 330 -0.05 -0.55 12.29
N GLY A 331 -0.60 -0.74 11.08
CA GLY A 331 -2.03 -0.75 10.84
C GLY A 331 -2.74 -1.88 11.59
N ALA A 332 -3.62 -1.52 12.53
CA ALA A 332 -4.31 -2.48 13.41
C ALA A 332 -5.21 -3.49 12.66
N SER A 333 -5.64 -3.16 11.46
CA SER A 333 -6.51 -4.01 10.64
C SER A 333 -5.77 -4.98 9.72
N ASN A 334 -4.51 -4.67 9.37
CA ASN A 334 -3.87 -5.29 8.22
C ASN A 334 -2.38 -5.59 8.38
N HIS A 335 -1.69 -5.06 9.40
CA HIS A 335 -0.29 -5.40 9.72
C HIS A 335 0.61 -5.49 8.48
N ASP A 336 0.77 -4.38 7.75
CA ASP A 336 1.56 -4.29 6.51
C ASP A 336 1.01 -5.06 5.28
N ASN A 337 -0.19 -5.64 5.34
CA ASN A 337 -0.79 -6.38 4.23
C ASN A 337 -1.86 -5.57 3.48
N LEU A 338 -1.92 -5.77 2.17
CA LEU A 338 -2.98 -5.26 1.30
C LEU A 338 -3.35 -6.32 0.26
N CYS A 339 -4.63 -6.38 -0.11
CA CYS A 339 -5.07 -7.20 -1.23
C CYS A 339 -4.85 -6.47 -2.56
N VAL A 340 -5.07 -7.18 -3.69
CA VAL A 340 -4.94 -6.63 -5.05
C VAL A 340 -5.64 -5.27 -5.22
N ARG A 341 -6.83 -5.11 -4.61
CA ARG A 341 -7.62 -3.87 -4.71
C ARG A 341 -6.95 -2.70 -3.99
N GLY A 342 -6.52 -2.90 -2.74
CA GLY A 342 -5.83 -1.85 -1.98
C GLY A 342 -4.45 -1.51 -2.54
N GLN A 343 -3.77 -2.52 -3.10
CA GLN A 343 -2.40 -2.39 -3.55
C GLN A 343 -2.26 -1.74 -4.94
N PHE A 344 -3.16 -2.06 -5.87
CA PHE A 344 -3.02 -1.71 -7.29
C PHE A 344 -4.19 -0.92 -7.87
N ALA A 345 -5.41 -1.09 -7.34
CA ALA A 345 -6.59 -0.45 -7.92
C ALA A 345 -6.77 0.97 -7.37
N TYR A 346 -5.84 1.88 -7.64
CA TYR A 346 -5.96 3.31 -7.28
C TYR A 346 -5.98 4.23 -8.51
N ASP A 347 -5.85 3.64 -9.70
CA ASP A 347 -5.82 4.28 -11.00
C ASP A 347 -7.19 4.87 -11.41
N TYR A 348 -8.30 4.31 -10.90
CA TYR A 348 -9.66 4.81 -11.14
C TYR A 348 -9.82 6.30 -10.77
N ALA A 349 -9.09 6.78 -9.75
CA ALA A 349 -9.10 8.18 -9.35
C ALA A 349 -8.52 9.12 -10.44
N GLN A 350 -7.69 8.58 -11.32
CA GLN A 350 -7.02 9.29 -12.41
C GLN A 350 -7.52 8.85 -13.79
N HIS A 351 -8.53 7.99 -13.85
CA HIS A 351 -9.08 7.47 -15.09
C HIS A 351 -9.74 8.60 -15.90
N ARG A 352 -9.64 8.49 -17.23
CA ARG A 352 -10.16 9.49 -18.17
C ARG A 352 -11.68 9.68 -18.07
N ASP A 353 -12.39 8.62 -17.67
CA ASP A 353 -13.86 8.64 -17.55
C ASP A 353 -14.36 9.26 -16.23
N ARG A 354 -13.46 9.68 -15.34
CA ARG A 354 -13.85 10.34 -14.08
C ARG A 354 -14.60 11.64 -14.38
N LEU A 355 -15.80 11.77 -13.82
CA LEU A 355 -16.60 12.99 -13.90
C LEU A 355 -15.89 14.12 -13.13
N LYS A 356 -15.58 15.22 -13.85
CA LYS A 356 -14.89 16.40 -13.30
C LYS A 356 -15.76 17.65 -13.25
N VAL A 357 -16.86 17.64 -13.99
CA VAL A 357 -17.80 18.76 -14.12
C VAL A 357 -19.24 18.26 -13.93
N PRO A 358 -20.13 19.06 -13.31
CA PRO A 358 -21.54 18.75 -13.24
C PRO A 358 -22.15 18.57 -14.65
N ARG A 359 -23.14 17.68 -14.76
CA ARG A 359 -23.90 17.46 -15.99
C ARG A 359 -25.39 17.51 -15.73
N VAL A 360 -26.13 18.21 -16.58
CA VAL A 360 -27.58 18.35 -16.51
C VAL A 360 -28.22 17.72 -17.73
N ARG A 361 -29.34 17.03 -17.54
CA ARG A 361 -30.08 16.41 -18.65
C ARG A 361 -30.90 17.44 -19.41
N GLN A 362 -30.71 17.52 -20.71
CA GLN A 362 -31.53 18.31 -21.64
C GLN A 362 -32.08 17.38 -22.72
N GLY A 363 -33.37 17.05 -22.62
CA GLY A 363 -33.98 16.01 -23.46
C GLY A 363 -33.33 14.64 -23.23
N ALA A 364 -32.76 14.05 -24.28
CA ALA A 364 -32.12 12.73 -24.22
C ALA A 364 -30.64 12.77 -23.77
N THR A 365 -29.97 13.93 -23.81
CA THR A 365 -28.52 14.03 -23.59
C THR A 365 -28.15 14.69 -22.26
N LEU A 366 -26.96 14.38 -21.76
CA LEU A 366 -26.33 15.06 -20.63
C LEU A 366 -25.35 16.10 -21.18
N VAL A 367 -25.50 17.34 -20.74
CA VAL A 367 -24.62 18.45 -21.13
C VAL A 367 -23.88 18.98 -19.91
N ASP A 368 -22.64 19.44 -20.12
CA ASP A 368 -21.82 20.03 -19.05
C ASP A 368 -22.48 21.33 -18.55
N ALA A 369 -22.41 21.56 -17.24
CA ALA A 369 -23.02 22.70 -16.56
C ALA A 369 -22.10 23.27 -15.47
N THR A 370 -22.36 24.51 -15.08
CA THR A 370 -21.71 25.12 -13.91
C THR A 370 -22.32 24.61 -12.62
N TRP A 371 -21.59 24.67 -11.51
CA TRP A 371 -22.12 24.29 -10.19
C TRP A 371 -23.37 25.09 -9.82
N GLU A 372 -23.37 26.40 -10.04
CA GLU A 372 -24.53 27.27 -9.77
C GLU A 372 -25.78 26.82 -10.55
N SER A 373 -25.66 26.68 -11.88
CA SER A 373 -26.79 26.28 -12.72
C SER A 373 -27.30 24.88 -12.40
N ALA A 374 -26.41 23.94 -12.07
CA ALA A 374 -26.78 22.59 -11.68
C ALA A 374 -27.50 22.56 -10.33
N LEU A 375 -26.99 23.26 -9.32
CA LEU A 375 -27.58 23.32 -7.99
C LEU A 375 -28.91 24.09 -7.99
N ASP A 376 -29.02 25.19 -8.72
CA ASP A 376 -30.28 25.94 -8.89
C ASP A 376 -31.35 25.07 -9.51
N ARG A 377 -30.99 24.29 -10.54
CA ARG A 377 -31.91 23.36 -11.17
C ARG A 377 -32.40 22.29 -10.19
N VAL A 378 -31.49 21.66 -9.44
CA VAL A 378 -31.82 20.64 -8.45
C VAL A 378 -32.70 21.22 -7.34
N ALA A 379 -32.32 22.36 -6.76
CA ALA A 379 -33.09 23.04 -5.72
C ALA A 379 -34.49 23.42 -6.23
N CYS A 380 -34.58 23.87 -7.47
CA CYS A 380 -35.85 24.21 -8.08
C CYS A 380 -36.79 23.00 -8.21
N ASP A 381 -36.28 21.92 -8.80
CA ASP A 381 -37.08 20.71 -9.01
C ASP A 381 -37.49 20.06 -7.67
N LEU A 382 -36.60 20.03 -6.68
CA LEU A 382 -36.91 19.55 -5.34
C LEU A 382 -38.01 20.38 -4.67
N ARG A 383 -37.96 21.71 -4.73
CA ARG A 383 -39.02 22.59 -4.19
C ARG A 383 -40.35 22.35 -4.90
N ARG A 384 -40.33 22.26 -6.23
CA ARG A 384 -41.53 22.01 -7.05
C ARG A 384 -42.18 20.68 -6.70
N ILE A 385 -41.40 19.60 -6.60
CA ILE A 385 -41.91 18.27 -6.24
C ILE A 385 -42.46 18.29 -4.81
N ARG A 386 -41.73 18.88 -3.86
CA ARG A 386 -42.17 19.00 -2.47
C ARG A 386 -43.49 19.76 -2.33
N GLN A 387 -43.68 20.86 -3.08
CA GLN A 387 -44.91 21.64 -3.06
C GLN A 387 -46.09 20.89 -3.70
N ALA A 388 -45.84 20.14 -4.78
CA ALA A 388 -46.89 19.45 -5.52
C ALA A 388 -47.32 18.11 -4.88
N HIS A 389 -46.38 17.38 -4.28
CA HIS A 389 -46.60 15.98 -3.84
C HIS A 389 -46.23 15.74 -2.37
N GLY A 390 -45.79 16.77 -1.63
CA GLY A 390 -45.31 16.64 -0.27
C GLY A 390 -43.85 16.20 -0.17
N PRO A 391 -43.26 16.24 1.04
CA PRO A 391 -41.85 15.90 1.27
C PRO A 391 -41.56 14.40 1.07
N ASP A 392 -42.51 13.52 1.37
CA ASP A 392 -42.32 12.06 1.27
C ASP A 392 -42.27 11.55 -0.18
N ALA A 393 -42.59 12.40 -1.17
CA ALA A 393 -42.38 12.09 -2.58
C ALA A 393 -40.89 12.12 -3.00
N ILE A 394 -40.00 12.55 -2.10
CA ILE A 394 -38.55 12.65 -2.33
C ILE A 394 -37.85 11.60 -1.48
N ALA A 395 -36.90 10.88 -2.09
CA ALA A 395 -36.05 9.92 -1.42
C ALA A 395 -34.57 10.20 -1.68
N PHE A 396 -33.74 9.86 -0.70
CA PHE A 396 -32.28 9.97 -0.76
C PHE A 396 -31.63 8.61 -0.62
N VAL A 397 -30.62 8.33 -1.43
CA VAL A 397 -29.87 7.08 -1.38
C VAL A 397 -28.42 7.41 -1.07
N GLY A 398 -27.95 6.96 0.08
CA GLY A 398 -26.55 7.07 0.51
C GLY A 398 -25.67 6.00 -0.14
N SER A 399 -24.44 5.88 0.35
CA SER A 399 -23.50 4.86 -0.09
C SER A 399 -22.56 4.44 1.03
N GLY A 400 -22.25 3.15 1.14
CA GLY A 400 -21.19 2.66 2.02
C GLY A 400 -19.77 3.07 1.59
N LYS A 401 -19.62 3.83 0.50
CA LYS A 401 -18.33 4.36 -0.01
C LYS A 401 -18.06 5.81 0.37
N ILE A 402 -19.06 6.54 0.83
CA ILE A 402 -18.91 7.92 1.31
C ILE A 402 -18.52 7.93 2.78
N THR A 403 -18.04 9.06 3.28
CA THR A 403 -17.66 9.16 4.70
C THR A 403 -18.87 9.26 5.62
N ASN A 404 -18.62 9.11 6.92
CA ASN A 404 -19.66 9.25 7.94
C ASN A 404 -20.17 10.71 8.01
N GLU A 405 -19.30 11.69 7.75
CA GLU A 405 -19.65 13.11 7.68
C GLU A 405 -20.57 13.39 6.49
N GLU A 406 -20.24 12.86 5.30
CA GLU A 406 -21.08 12.98 4.10
C GLU A 406 -22.45 12.32 4.32
N SER A 407 -22.47 11.13 4.95
CA SER A 407 -23.70 10.43 5.32
C SER A 407 -24.54 11.22 6.32
N TYR A 408 -23.89 11.86 7.30
CA TYR A 408 -24.54 12.74 8.27
C TYR A 408 -25.13 13.99 7.61
N VAL A 409 -24.42 14.60 6.66
CA VAL A 409 -24.92 15.75 5.89
C VAL A 409 -26.12 15.33 5.04
N LEU A 410 -26.07 14.17 4.38
CA LEU A 410 -27.16 13.66 3.56
C LEU A 410 -28.43 13.43 4.39
N GLN A 411 -28.32 12.75 5.53
CA GLN A 411 -29.48 12.51 6.40
C GLN A 411 -30.03 13.81 7.01
N LYS A 412 -29.14 14.76 7.34
CA LYS A 412 -29.55 16.07 7.87
C LYS A 412 -30.28 16.87 6.80
N PHE A 413 -29.81 16.84 5.55
CA PHE A 413 -30.49 17.49 4.43
C PHE A 413 -31.87 16.88 4.18
N ALA A 414 -31.98 15.55 4.14
CA ALA A 414 -33.24 14.85 3.97
C ALA A 414 -34.26 15.22 5.07
N ARG A 415 -33.86 15.11 6.34
CA ARG A 415 -34.77 15.29 7.48
C ARG A 415 -35.05 16.74 7.83
N ALA A 416 -34.01 17.58 7.91
CA ALA A 416 -34.17 18.95 8.39
C ALA A 416 -34.54 19.94 7.27
N VAL A 417 -34.05 19.74 6.04
CA VAL A 417 -34.29 20.68 4.93
C VAL A 417 -35.51 20.26 4.11
N VAL A 418 -35.54 19.00 3.67
CA VAL A 418 -36.65 18.49 2.85
C VAL A 418 -37.85 18.10 3.71
N GLY A 419 -37.61 17.55 4.91
CA GLY A 419 -38.67 17.11 5.82
C GLY A 419 -39.14 15.68 5.57
N THR A 420 -38.29 14.83 4.99
CA THR A 420 -38.59 13.42 4.69
C THR A 420 -37.70 12.50 5.51
N ASN A 421 -38.24 11.34 5.89
CA ASN A 421 -37.46 10.23 6.45
C ASN A 421 -37.10 9.16 5.41
N ASN A 422 -37.44 9.38 4.14
CA ASN A 422 -37.13 8.49 3.03
C ASN A 422 -35.65 8.63 2.66
N ILE A 423 -34.79 8.06 3.50
CA ILE A 423 -33.37 7.91 3.26
C ILE A 423 -32.99 6.45 3.48
N ASP A 424 -32.21 5.91 2.55
CA ASP A 424 -31.74 4.53 2.64
C ASP A 424 -30.28 4.41 2.20
N GLU A 425 -29.61 3.36 2.64
CA GLU A 425 -28.25 3.02 2.23
C GLU A 425 -28.23 1.56 1.75
N PRO A 426 -27.96 1.30 0.46
CA PRO A 426 -28.11 -0.03 -0.12
C PRO A 426 -27.23 -1.11 0.51
N THR A 427 -26.02 -0.77 0.95
CA THR A 427 -25.07 -1.75 1.52
C THR A 427 -25.64 -2.34 2.82
N VAL A 428 -26.21 -1.52 3.70
CA VAL A 428 -26.86 -1.97 4.92
C VAL A 428 -28.16 -2.69 4.58
N ARG A 429 -29.02 -2.10 3.73
CA ARG A 429 -30.33 -2.65 3.39
C ARG A 429 -30.24 -4.07 2.84
N TYR A 430 -29.31 -4.32 1.91
CA TYR A 430 -29.21 -5.60 1.23
C TYR A 430 -28.23 -6.57 1.88
N CYS A 431 -27.16 -6.09 2.54
CA CYS A 431 -26.11 -6.98 3.05
C CYS A 431 -26.16 -7.22 4.56
N TYR A 432 -26.60 -6.24 5.37
CA TYR A 432 -26.41 -6.29 6.83
C TYR A 432 -27.68 -6.09 7.67
N GLU A 433 -28.80 -5.64 7.11
CA GLU A 433 -30.03 -5.34 7.87
C GLU A 433 -30.48 -6.51 8.76
N PRO A 434 -30.59 -7.77 8.28
CA PRO A 434 -30.99 -8.89 9.13
C PRO A 434 -30.01 -9.15 10.27
N THR A 435 -28.71 -9.03 10.01
CA THR A 435 -27.64 -9.22 10.99
C THR A 435 -27.70 -8.16 12.07
N LEU A 436 -27.80 -6.88 11.70
CA LEU A 436 -27.89 -5.77 12.64
C LEU A 436 -29.13 -5.88 13.53
N ARG A 437 -30.27 -6.25 12.94
CA ARG A 437 -31.52 -6.47 13.68
C ARG A 437 -31.39 -7.64 14.66
N GLY A 438 -30.92 -8.80 14.19
CA GLY A 438 -30.77 -9.98 15.04
C GLY A 438 -29.80 -9.76 16.20
N LEU A 439 -28.67 -9.10 15.96
CA LEU A 439 -27.71 -8.75 17.01
C LEU A 439 -28.27 -7.72 17.99
N HIS A 440 -29.01 -6.73 17.53
CA HIS A 440 -29.66 -5.76 18.42
C HIS A 440 -30.73 -6.41 19.29
N GLU A 441 -31.58 -7.26 18.72
CA GLU A 441 -32.62 -7.99 19.46
C GLU A 441 -32.02 -8.98 20.47
N SER A 442 -30.85 -9.58 20.17
CA SER A 442 -30.22 -10.60 21.03
C SER A 442 -29.26 -10.02 22.09
N PHE A 443 -28.46 -9.01 21.72
CA PHE A 443 -27.35 -8.49 22.54
C PHE A 443 -27.47 -6.99 22.85
N GLY A 444 -28.46 -6.29 22.28
CA GLY A 444 -28.63 -4.84 22.43
C GLY A 444 -27.71 -3.98 21.55
N SER A 445 -26.73 -4.58 20.86
CA SER A 445 -25.78 -3.86 19.98
C SER A 445 -25.95 -4.25 18.51
N ALA A 446 -26.11 -3.25 17.63
CA ALA A 446 -26.15 -3.44 16.18
C ALA A 446 -24.74 -3.28 15.57
N GLY A 447 -23.83 -4.22 15.86
CA GLY A 447 -22.44 -4.14 15.37
C GLY A 447 -21.62 -5.38 15.69
N ALA A 448 -20.40 -5.42 15.14
CA ALA A 448 -19.44 -6.48 15.43
C ALA A 448 -19.06 -6.49 16.92
N THR A 449 -18.92 -7.68 17.49
CA THR A 449 -18.69 -7.87 18.94
C THR A 449 -17.22 -8.01 19.31
N ILE A 450 -16.35 -8.35 18.35
CA ILE A 450 -14.93 -8.59 18.56
C ILE A 450 -14.10 -7.93 17.44
N PRO A 451 -12.88 -7.43 17.73
CA PRO A 451 -11.93 -7.01 16.72
C PRO A 451 -11.26 -8.21 16.03
N THR A 452 -10.80 -8.03 14.80
CA THR A 452 -10.16 -9.10 13.99
C THR A 452 -8.95 -9.74 14.67
N ARG A 453 -8.18 -8.97 15.44
CA ARG A 453 -6.99 -9.47 16.18
C ARG A 453 -7.30 -10.60 17.15
N ASP A 454 -8.53 -10.66 17.67
CA ASP A 454 -8.90 -11.68 18.66
C ASP A 454 -8.94 -13.09 18.02
N LEU A 455 -9.02 -13.16 16.68
CA LEU A 455 -8.90 -14.41 15.91
C LEU A 455 -7.55 -15.11 16.12
N GLU A 456 -6.47 -14.38 16.39
CA GLU A 456 -5.14 -14.97 16.63
C GLU A 456 -5.11 -15.84 17.90
N SER A 457 -6.01 -15.55 18.85
CA SER A 457 -6.14 -16.29 20.11
C SER A 457 -7.26 -17.33 20.09
N ALA A 458 -8.03 -17.41 18.99
CA ALA A 458 -9.17 -18.31 18.90
C ALA A 458 -8.73 -19.76 18.75
N GLY A 459 -9.15 -20.63 19.69
CA GLY A 459 -8.92 -22.07 19.58
C GLY A 459 -9.79 -22.78 18.54
N CYS A 460 -10.89 -22.15 18.13
CA CYS A 460 -11.82 -22.65 17.10
C CYS A 460 -12.52 -21.46 16.44
N VAL A 461 -12.71 -21.53 15.12
CA VAL A 461 -13.45 -20.54 14.33
C VAL A 461 -14.54 -21.27 13.55
N ILE A 462 -15.78 -20.80 13.65
CA ILE A 462 -16.92 -21.30 12.88
C ILE A 462 -17.30 -20.23 11.86
N VAL A 463 -17.32 -20.61 10.58
CA VAL A 463 -17.64 -19.71 9.47
C VAL A 463 -18.98 -20.11 8.86
N ILE A 464 -19.96 -19.20 8.87
CA ILE A 464 -21.31 -19.42 8.34
C ILE A 464 -21.58 -18.39 7.25
N GLY A 465 -21.90 -18.84 6.03
CA GLY A 465 -22.34 -17.96 4.94
C GLY A 465 -21.31 -16.90 4.52
N SER A 466 -20.01 -17.21 4.64
CA SER A 466 -18.92 -16.31 4.26
C SER A 466 -17.97 -16.99 3.28
N HIS A 467 -17.43 -16.21 2.35
CA HIS A 467 -16.35 -16.61 1.45
C HIS A 467 -15.25 -15.55 1.57
N THR A 468 -14.57 -15.56 2.72
CA THR A 468 -13.39 -14.74 3.00
C THR A 468 -12.20 -15.16 2.18
#